data_AF-A0A7C3ZBU3-F1
#
_entry.id   AF-A0A7C3ZBU3-F1
#
_cell.length_a   1.000
_cell.length_b   1.000
_cell.length_c   1.000
_cell.angle_alpha   90.00
_cell.angle_beta   90.00
_cell.angle_gamma   90.00
#
_symmetry.space_group_name_H-M   'P 1'
#
loop_
_entity.id
_entity.type
_entity.pdbx_description
1 polymer ?
#
loop_
_entity_poly.entity_id
_entity_poly.type
_entity_poly.pdbx_seq_one_letter_code
_entity_poly.pdbx_strand_id
1 'polypeptide(L)'
;SVVCLSDMRKRRGFFSRYPKDQPLDLIGLINCAGCPTVAAPEKILRRVRALAEFRLDALHLSFCLVTICPFVNKYLGIIKKAYPDLEIVKGTHQPVEKTHFRQGVKELLCQTLAPPQTMADMIRGTLRLPQE
;
A
#
# COMPACT_ATOMS: atom_id res chain seq x y z
N SER A 1 -8.06 0.00 2.45
CA SER A 1 -8.36 0.11 1.01
C SER A 1 -9.01 1.44 0.64
N VAL A 2 -9.91 1.99 1.46
CA VAL A 2 -10.71 3.20 1.16
C VAL A 2 -9.91 4.36 0.56
N VAL A 3 -8.82 4.81 1.18
CA VAL A 3 -8.03 5.95 0.64
C VAL A 3 -7.34 5.60 -0.65
N CYS A 4 -6.76 4.39 -0.76
CA CYS A 4 -6.10 3.95 -1.99
C CYS A 4 -7.04 4.01 -3.19
N LEU A 5 -8.27 3.50 -3.03
CA LEU A 5 -9.28 3.48 -4.10
C LEU A 5 -9.86 4.88 -4.38
N SER A 6 -10.07 5.67 -3.31
CA SER A 6 -10.47 7.09 -3.45
C SER A 6 -9.44 7.87 -4.26
N ASP A 7 -8.15 7.71 -3.97
CA ASP A 7 -7.07 8.43 -4.65
C ASP A 7 -6.84 7.91 -6.07
N MET A 8 -7.03 6.61 -6.34
CA MET A 8 -7.08 6.08 -7.69
C MET A 8 -8.19 6.76 -8.50
N ARG A 9 -9.40 6.81 -7.95
CA ARG A 9 -10.58 7.42 -8.60
C ARG A 9 -10.40 8.91 -8.84
N LYS A 10 -9.75 9.62 -7.92
CA LYS A 10 -9.51 11.07 -7.95
C LYS A 10 -8.18 11.47 -8.63
N ARG A 11 -7.36 10.50 -9.07
CA ARG A 11 -6.01 10.72 -9.63
C ARG A 11 -5.11 11.53 -8.68
N ARG A 12 -5.03 11.10 -7.43
CA ARG A 12 -4.21 11.73 -6.37
C ARG A 12 -3.08 10.81 -5.93
N GLY A 13 -2.12 11.36 -5.19
CA GLY A 13 -0.97 10.61 -4.70
C GLY A 13 -0.18 9.97 -5.84
N PHE A 14 0.11 8.69 -5.74
CA PHE A 14 0.87 7.97 -6.77
C PHE A 14 0.07 7.69 -8.05
N PHE A 15 -1.24 7.97 -8.05
CA PHE A 15 -2.08 7.87 -9.26
C PHE A 15 -2.12 9.17 -10.07
N SER A 16 -1.51 10.27 -9.59
CA SER A 16 -1.46 11.54 -10.34
C SER A 16 -0.63 11.45 -11.62
N ARG A 17 0.20 10.41 -11.72
CA ARG A 17 1.00 10.09 -12.90
C ARG A 17 0.18 9.63 -14.10
N TYR A 18 -1.04 9.14 -13.87
CA TYR A 18 -1.91 8.66 -14.94
C TYR A 18 -2.71 9.82 -15.51
N PRO A 19 -2.81 9.94 -16.85
CA PRO A 19 -3.60 10.98 -17.47
C PRO A 19 -5.07 10.95 -16.99
N LYS A 20 -5.68 12.14 -16.88
CA LYS A 20 -7.07 12.29 -16.41
C LYS A 20 -8.09 12.04 -17.52
N ASP A 21 -7.66 12.23 -18.77
CA ASP A 21 -8.40 12.01 -20.01
C ASP A 21 -8.38 10.54 -20.46
N GLN A 22 -7.60 9.69 -19.80
CA GLN A 22 -7.54 8.25 -20.07
C GLN A 22 -8.21 7.43 -18.96
N PRO A 23 -8.88 6.31 -19.30
CA PRO A 23 -9.39 5.37 -18.31
C PRO A 23 -8.24 4.80 -17.47
N LEU A 24 -8.54 4.45 -16.22
CA LEU A 24 -7.63 3.71 -15.35
C LEU A 24 -8.46 2.64 -14.67
N ASP A 25 -8.26 1.42 -15.11
CA ASP A 25 -9.07 0.28 -14.70
C ASP A 25 -8.41 -0.46 -13.54
N LEU A 26 -9.23 -0.83 -12.55
CA LEU A 26 -8.78 -1.67 -11.45
C LEU A 26 -8.96 -3.12 -11.87
N ILE A 27 -7.89 -3.76 -12.33
CA ILE A 27 -7.93 -5.17 -12.75
C ILE A 27 -8.04 -6.11 -11.52
N GLY A 28 -7.35 -5.77 -10.43
CA GLY A 28 -7.44 -6.56 -9.21
C GLY A 28 -6.77 -5.92 -8.01
N LEU A 29 -7.14 -6.43 -6.83
CA LEU A 29 -6.59 -6.02 -5.55
C LEU A 29 -6.25 -7.27 -4.75
N ILE A 30 -5.00 -7.40 -4.33
CA ILE A 30 -4.53 -8.48 -3.45
C ILE A 30 -4.01 -7.90 -2.14
N ASN A 31 -4.26 -8.63 -1.05
CA ASN A 31 -3.69 -8.29 0.24
C ASN A 31 -2.24 -8.76 0.32
N CYS A 32 -1.44 -8.08 1.14
CA CYS A 32 -0.11 -8.56 1.47
C CYS A 32 -0.18 -9.91 2.19
N ALA A 33 0.96 -10.62 2.26
CA ALA A 33 1.04 -11.94 2.89
C ALA A 33 0.95 -11.95 4.42
N GLY A 34 0.66 -10.81 5.06
CA GLY A 34 0.94 -10.57 6.47
C GLY A 34 2.41 -10.23 6.70
N CYS A 35 2.78 -9.99 7.96
CA CYS A 35 4.18 -9.84 8.37
C CYS A 35 4.83 -11.23 8.28
N PRO A 36 5.70 -11.45 7.31
CA PRO A 36 5.90 -12.79 6.85
C PRO A 36 7.08 -13.45 7.56
N THR A 37 6.90 -14.71 7.94
CA THR A 37 7.98 -15.61 8.36
C THR A 37 8.80 -16.06 7.13
N VAL A 38 9.68 -17.05 7.26
CA VAL A 38 10.64 -17.49 6.23
C VAL A 38 10.02 -17.71 4.83
N ALA A 39 8.76 -18.14 4.73
CA ALA A 39 8.04 -18.39 3.46
C ALA A 39 7.39 -17.14 2.83
N ALA A 40 7.79 -15.93 3.25
CA ALA A 40 7.31 -14.65 2.73
C ALA A 40 7.36 -14.51 1.21
N PRO A 41 8.54 -14.74 0.59
CA PRO A 41 8.76 -14.31 -0.78
C PRO A 41 7.94 -15.16 -1.75
N GLU A 42 7.81 -16.45 -1.49
CA GLU A 42 7.06 -17.37 -2.35
C GLU A 42 5.55 -17.04 -2.28
N LYS A 43 5.04 -16.68 -1.09
CA LYS A 43 3.63 -16.32 -0.89
C LYS A 43 3.24 -15.02 -1.60
N ILE A 44 4.11 -14.00 -1.61
CA ILE A 44 3.80 -12.76 -2.34
C ILE A 44 3.84 -13.00 -3.85
N LEU A 45 4.83 -13.77 -4.33
CA LEU A 45 4.96 -14.07 -5.76
C LEU A 45 3.75 -14.82 -6.30
N ARG A 46 3.24 -15.80 -5.53
CA ARG A 46 2.01 -16.53 -5.89
C ARG A 46 0.80 -15.60 -6.01
N ARG A 47 0.65 -14.61 -5.12
CA ARG A 47 -0.46 -13.64 -5.21
C ARG A 47 -0.28 -12.68 -6.39
N VAL A 48 0.95 -12.22 -6.64
CA VAL A 48 1.24 -11.33 -7.77
C VAL A 48 1.00 -12.06 -9.10
N ARG A 49 1.33 -13.35 -9.19
CA ARG A 49 1.04 -14.18 -10.38
C ARG A 49 -0.43 -14.13 -10.77
N ALA A 50 -1.32 -14.29 -9.80
CA ALA A 50 -2.77 -14.25 -10.05
C ALA A 50 -3.26 -12.91 -10.63
N LEU A 51 -2.52 -11.81 -10.43
CA LEU A 51 -2.83 -10.53 -11.10
C LEU A 51 -2.09 -10.41 -12.44
N ALA A 52 -0.82 -10.81 -12.48
CA ALA A 52 0.03 -10.67 -13.67
C ALA A 52 -0.50 -11.48 -14.87
N GLU A 53 -1.22 -12.59 -14.64
CA GLU A 53 -1.89 -13.37 -15.69
C GLU A 53 -2.93 -12.55 -16.48
N PHE A 54 -3.46 -11.48 -15.89
CA PHE A 54 -4.39 -10.55 -16.54
C PHE A 54 -3.70 -9.38 -17.24
N ARG A 55 -2.38 -9.45 -17.47
CA ARG A 55 -1.58 -8.46 -18.23
C ARG A 55 -1.73 -7.03 -17.71
N LEU A 56 -1.40 -6.83 -16.44
CA LEU A 56 -1.41 -5.51 -15.81
C LEU A 56 -0.36 -4.59 -16.46
N ASP A 57 -0.72 -3.33 -16.69
CA ASP A 57 0.26 -2.30 -17.06
C ASP A 57 1.14 -1.91 -15.88
N ALA A 58 0.54 -1.81 -14.68
CA ALA A 58 1.23 -1.39 -13.47
C ALA A 58 0.72 -2.10 -12.22
N LEU A 59 1.65 -2.53 -11.37
CA LEU A 59 1.40 -3.07 -10.04
C LEU A 59 1.73 -2.02 -8.98
N HIS A 60 0.70 -1.48 -8.34
CA HIS A 60 0.86 -0.60 -7.20
C HIS A 60 1.07 -1.37 -5.89
N LEU A 61 2.17 -1.10 -5.21
CA LEU A 61 2.37 -1.49 -3.81
C LEU A 61 1.70 -0.47 -2.89
N SER A 62 0.77 -0.94 -2.05
CA SER A 62 0.07 -0.08 -1.09
C SER A 62 1.04 0.71 -0.22
N PHE A 63 0.66 1.95 0.15
CA PHE A 63 1.55 2.84 0.91
C PHE A 63 2.01 2.22 2.24
N CYS A 64 1.12 1.50 2.94
CA CYS A 64 1.47 0.74 4.14
C CYS A 64 2.56 -0.31 3.89
N LEU A 65 2.56 -1.00 2.75
CA LEU A 65 3.58 -1.97 2.39
C LEU A 65 4.93 -1.26 2.18
N VAL A 66 4.92 -0.12 1.50
CA VAL A 66 6.14 0.65 1.22
C VAL A 66 6.73 1.28 2.48
N THR A 67 5.89 1.72 3.41
CA THR A 67 6.33 2.47 4.59
C THR A 67 6.61 1.59 5.82
N ILE A 68 5.86 0.50 6.00
CA ILE A 68 5.88 -0.31 7.23
C ILE A 68 6.59 -1.66 7.01
N CYS A 69 6.46 -2.27 5.84
CA CYS A 69 6.95 -3.63 5.65
C CYS A 69 8.49 -3.69 5.63
N PRO A 70 9.13 -4.46 6.52
CA PRO A 70 10.59 -4.61 6.50
C PRO A 70 11.08 -5.40 5.28
N PHE A 71 10.20 -6.16 4.61
CA PHE A 71 10.54 -7.02 3.48
C PHE A 71 10.24 -6.41 2.11
N VAL A 72 9.83 -5.14 2.03
CA VAL A 72 9.42 -4.51 0.77
C VAL A 72 10.49 -4.61 -0.32
N ASN A 73 11.76 -4.44 0.02
CA ASN A 73 12.87 -4.55 -0.94
C ASN A 73 13.04 -5.98 -1.46
N LYS A 74 12.86 -6.98 -0.59
CA LYS A 74 12.89 -8.40 -0.99
C LYS A 74 11.75 -8.69 -1.96
N TYR A 75 10.53 -8.22 -1.66
CA TYR A 75 9.37 -8.35 -2.53
C TYR A 75 9.58 -7.72 -3.90
N LEU A 76 10.10 -6.49 -3.94
CA LEU A 76 10.44 -5.80 -5.18
C LEU A 76 11.44 -6.60 -6.02
N GLY A 77 12.49 -7.13 -5.39
CA GLY A 77 13.51 -7.94 -6.09
C GLY A 77 12.93 -9.20 -6.72
N ILE A 78 12.13 -9.96 -5.98
CA ILE A 78 11.55 -11.21 -6.51
C ILE A 78 10.47 -10.96 -7.58
N ILE A 79 9.66 -9.91 -7.43
CA ILE A 79 8.62 -9.57 -8.40
C ILE A 79 9.28 -9.09 -9.70
N LYS A 80 10.25 -8.18 -9.61
CA LYS A 80 10.98 -7.68 -10.77
C LYS A 80 11.76 -8.78 -11.50
N LYS A 81 12.31 -9.75 -10.76
CA LYS A 81 12.97 -10.92 -11.36
C LYS A 81 11.99 -11.81 -12.13
N ALA A 82 10.77 -11.98 -11.63
CA ALA A 82 9.76 -12.83 -12.26
C ALA A 82 8.98 -12.13 -13.38
N TYR A 83 8.81 -10.81 -13.30
CA TYR A 83 8.05 -9.97 -14.22
C TYR A 83 8.87 -8.72 -14.55
N PRO A 84 9.89 -8.83 -15.42
CA PRO A 84 10.81 -7.72 -15.71
C PRO A 84 10.13 -6.53 -16.39
N ASP A 85 9.10 -6.79 -17.19
CA ASP A 85 8.37 -5.78 -17.97
C ASP A 85 7.19 -5.16 -17.21
N LEU A 86 6.81 -5.73 -16.05
CA LEU A 86 5.73 -5.21 -15.22
C LEU A 86 6.19 -3.95 -14.49
N GLU A 87 5.52 -2.82 -14.73
CA GLU A 87 5.81 -1.62 -13.99
C GLU A 87 5.41 -1.79 -12.51
N ILE A 88 6.34 -1.54 -11.59
CA ILE A 88 6.06 -1.58 -10.15
C ILE A 88 6.06 -0.17 -9.58
N VAL A 89 4.90 0.28 -9.11
CA VAL A 89 4.73 1.61 -8.50
C VAL A 89 4.75 1.49 -6.99
N LYS A 90 5.69 2.18 -6.34
CA LYS A 90 5.86 2.15 -4.88
C LYS A 90 4.96 3.15 -4.17
N GLY A 91 3.66 2.91 -4.17
CA GLY A 91 2.71 3.71 -3.40
C GLY A 91 1.32 3.71 -4.00
N THR A 92 0.37 4.31 -3.27
CA THR A 92 -1.03 4.41 -3.69
C THR A 92 -1.56 5.81 -3.36
N HIS A 93 -2.09 6.00 -2.16
CA HIS A 93 -2.60 7.30 -1.73
C HIS A 93 -1.48 8.32 -1.50
N GLN A 94 -1.88 9.58 -1.34
CA GLN A 94 -0.98 10.68 -1.04
C GLN A 94 -0.02 10.32 0.12
N PRO A 95 1.30 10.49 -0.07
CA PRO A 95 2.26 10.23 0.97
C PRO A 95 2.04 11.15 2.17
N VAL A 96 2.11 10.56 3.35
CA VAL A 96 2.30 11.28 4.60
C VAL A 96 3.72 11.04 5.11
N GLU A 97 4.19 11.84 6.05
CA GLU A 97 5.51 11.63 6.67
C GLU A 97 5.55 10.21 7.28
N LYS A 98 6.66 9.50 7.03
CA LYS A 98 6.75 8.05 7.31
C LYS A 98 6.74 7.76 8.81
N THR A 99 7.38 8.60 9.61
CA THR A 99 7.48 8.46 11.06
C THR A 99 6.13 8.66 11.70
N HIS A 100 5.43 9.74 11.34
CA HIS A 100 4.08 10.04 11.77
C HIS A 100 3.12 8.91 11.37
N PHE A 101 3.20 8.41 10.13
CA PHE A 101 2.39 7.27 9.70
C PHE A 101 2.68 6.01 10.52
N ARG A 102 3.94 5.71 10.80
CA ARG A 102 4.34 4.56 11.62
C ARG A 102 3.84 4.68 13.06
N GLN A 103 3.97 5.87 13.66
CA GLN A 103 3.46 6.17 15.00
C GLN A 103 1.94 6.04 15.04
N GLY A 104 1.24 6.60 14.06
CA GLY A 104 -0.21 6.49 13.98
C GLY A 104 -0.67 5.03 13.82
N VAL A 105 0.01 4.23 13.00
CA VAL A 105 -0.33 2.80 12.85
C VAL A 105 -0.02 2.04 14.14
N LYS A 106 1.07 2.36 14.83
CA LYS A 106 1.38 1.79 16.14
C LYS A 106 0.26 2.11 17.14
N GLU A 107 -0.18 3.35 17.20
CA GLU A 107 -1.28 3.78 18.08
C GLU A 107 -2.56 3.04 17.74
N LEU A 108 -2.92 2.87 16.46
CA LEU A 108 -4.13 2.13 16.06
C LEU A 108 -4.10 0.64 16.44
N LEU A 109 -2.91 0.02 16.49
CA LEU A 109 -2.74 -1.38 16.86
C LEU A 109 -2.65 -1.59 18.38
N CYS A 110 -2.01 -0.64 19.08
CA CYS A 110 -1.79 -0.67 20.51
C CYS A 110 -2.32 0.64 21.11
N GLN A 111 -3.65 0.79 21.16
CA GLN A 111 -4.28 2.05 21.54
C GLN A 111 -3.99 2.40 22.99
N THR A 112 -3.47 3.61 23.21
CA THR A 112 -3.15 4.17 24.53
C THR A 112 -4.07 5.35 24.88
N LEU A 113 -4.72 5.95 23.88
CA LEU A 113 -5.64 7.07 24.06
C LEU A 113 -7.10 6.61 24.29
N ALA A 114 -7.85 7.41 25.05
CA ALA A 114 -9.29 7.27 25.26
C ALA A 114 -10.03 8.54 24.78
N PRO A 115 -11.06 8.42 23.92
CA PRO A 115 -11.61 7.19 23.35
C PRO A 115 -10.69 6.54 22.30
N PRO A 116 -10.87 5.23 22.03
CA PRO A 116 -10.18 4.54 20.95
C PRO A 116 -10.33 5.24 19.59
N GLN A 117 -9.23 5.34 18.85
CA GLN A 117 -9.19 5.93 17.51
C GLN A 117 -9.23 4.85 16.43
N THR A 118 -9.60 5.24 15.22
CA THR A 118 -9.83 4.31 14.11
C THR A 118 -8.97 4.64 12.90
N MET A 119 -8.91 3.70 11.95
CA MET A 119 -8.33 3.98 10.64
C MET A 119 -8.96 5.22 9.98
N ALA A 120 -10.24 5.53 10.24
CA ALA A 120 -10.89 6.71 9.65
C ALA A 120 -10.27 8.02 10.18
N ASP A 121 -9.79 8.03 11.41
CA ASP A 121 -9.15 9.21 12.01
C ASP A 121 -7.77 9.45 11.39
N MET A 122 -7.00 8.39 11.18
CA MET A 122 -5.75 8.47 10.41
C MET A 122 -5.98 8.97 8.98
N ILE A 123 -7.01 8.43 8.32
CA ILE A 123 -7.34 8.77 6.93
C ILE A 123 -7.77 10.23 6.78
N ARG A 124 -8.51 10.76 7.76
CA ARG A 124 -8.98 12.15 7.78
C ARG A 124 -7.95 13.14 8.32
N GLY A 125 -6.81 12.63 8.84
CA GLY A 125 -5.80 13.46 9.50
C GLY A 125 -6.26 14.01 10.86
N THR A 126 -7.22 13.34 11.50
CA THR A 126 -7.75 13.68 12.82
C THR A 126 -7.24 12.75 13.93
N LEU A 127 -6.31 11.85 13.59
CA LEU A 127 -5.64 10.99 14.56
C LEU A 127 -4.74 11.84 15.46
N ARG A 128 -4.85 11.63 16.77
CA ARG A 128 -3.99 12.20 17.80
C ARG A 128 -2.92 11.20 18.19
N LEU A 129 -1.69 11.65 18.41
CA LEU A 129 -0.65 10.83 19.02
C LEU A 129 -0.56 11.09 20.54
N PRO A 130 -0.10 10.13 21.36
CA PRO A 130 0.00 10.32 22.82
C PRO A 130 0.97 11.41 23.29
N GLN A 131 1.76 11.96 22.38
CA GLN A 131 2.78 12.99 22.62
C GLN A 131 2.36 14.36 22.08
N GLU A 132 1.15 14.46 21.51
CA GLU A 132 0.53 15.68 20.97
C GLU A 132 -0.57 16.22 21.90
#